data_AF-A0A841F9F4-F1
#
_entry.id   AF-A0A841F9F4-F1
#
_cell.length_a   1.000
_cell.length_b   1.000
_cell.length_c   1.000
_cell.angle_alpha   90.00
_cell.angle_beta   90.00
_cell.angle_gamma   90.00
#
_symmetry.space_group_name_H-M   'P 1'
#
loop_
_entity.id
_entity.type
_entity.pdbx_description
1 polymer ?
#
loop_
_entity_poly.entity_id
_entity_poly.type
_entity_poly.pdbx_seq_one_letter_code
_entity_poly.pdbx_strand_id
1 'polypeptide(L)'
;MNTLEALVHAMPFVSQMFRDDISISINDHEKVLYFSEAKSLDIGVKSGDELHDDYKDFKMLTNKDSRTIVRMPGDLQGRPFDSILIPVKQNGQVVGILGVNYALDNHLKLETLISENETTINALVGGIQQIAAHSEQLSATSEEILRNSKKASENSVNVTKVTNVIREVSEQTNLLGLNAMIEAARVGEQGAGFGIVASEVRKLSDHTKQAASDIETSLGSVQDSMKHMEQEIAQISTATVDQAKLVTEFMQSIEQLGETSASLKTFVQQMLALE
;
A
#
# COMPACT_ATOMS: atom_id res chain seq x y z
N MET A 1 -35.53 -34.56 -44.92
CA MET A 1 -34.41 -33.98 -44.17
C MET A 1 -34.48 -34.51 -42.75
N ASN A 2 -33.46 -35.24 -42.32
CA ASN A 2 -33.39 -35.72 -40.93
C ASN A 2 -32.94 -34.57 -40.00
N THR A 3 -33.11 -34.73 -38.68
CA THR A 3 -32.83 -33.66 -37.70
C THR A 3 -31.36 -33.21 -37.73
N LEU A 4 -30.43 -34.14 -37.99
CA LEU A 4 -28.99 -33.84 -38.04
C LEU A 4 -28.61 -33.02 -39.28
N GLU A 5 -29.11 -33.38 -40.45
CA GLU A 5 -28.95 -32.63 -41.70
C GLU A 5 -29.43 -31.19 -41.52
N ALA A 6 -30.59 -31.00 -40.88
CA ALA A 6 -31.13 -29.68 -40.59
C ALA A 6 -30.19 -28.85 -39.70
N LEU A 7 -29.64 -29.46 -38.64
CA LEU A 7 -28.67 -28.81 -37.75
C LEU A 7 -27.37 -28.46 -38.48
N VAL A 8 -26.82 -29.39 -39.28
CA VAL A 8 -25.59 -29.17 -40.05
C VAL A 8 -25.75 -27.99 -41.02
N HIS A 9 -26.89 -27.87 -41.69
CA HIS A 9 -27.16 -26.75 -42.59
C HIS A 9 -27.37 -25.41 -41.85
N ALA A 10 -27.91 -25.44 -40.64
CA ALA A 10 -28.13 -24.23 -39.84
C ALA A 10 -26.87 -23.76 -39.10
N MET A 11 -25.97 -24.68 -38.72
CA MET A 11 -24.88 -24.38 -37.80
C MET A 11 -23.89 -23.30 -38.25
N PRO A 12 -23.55 -23.16 -39.55
CA PRO A 12 -22.71 -22.05 -40.01
C PRO A 12 -23.26 -20.65 -39.72
N PHE A 13 -24.59 -20.51 -39.61
CA PHE A 13 -25.23 -19.24 -39.24
C PHE A 13 -25.28 -19.07 -37.72
N VAL A 14 -25.56 -20.16 -37.00
CA VAL A 14 -25.62 -20.18 -35.54
C VAL A 14 -24.25 -19.91 -34.92
N SER A 15 -23.17 -20.46 -35.47
CA SER A 15 -21.80 -20.21 -34.99
C SER A 15 -21.41 -18.74 -35.05
N GLN A 16 -21.91 -17.99 -36.05
CA GLN A 16 -21.68 -16.55 -36.19
C GLN A 16 -22.45 -15.71 -35.15
N MET A 17 -23.43 -16.28 -34.45
CA MET A 17 -24.20 -15.57 -33.42
C MET A 17 -23.47 -15.50 -32.08
N PHE A 18 -22.54 -16.43 -31.83
CA PHE A 18 -21.80 -16.46 -30.57
C PHE A 18 -20.70 -15.40 -30.55
N ARG A 19 -20.63 -14.66 -29.45
CA ARG A 19 -19.55 -13.69 -29.18
C ARG A 19 -18.36 -14.33 -28.47
N ASP A 20 -18.61 -15.41 -27.75
CA ASP A 20 -17.59 -16.17 -27.03
C ASP A 20 -16.82 -17.07 -27.98
N ASP A 21 -15.55 -17.30 -27.66
CA ASP A 21 -14.67 -18.17 -28.45
C ASP A 21 -14.96 -19.64 -28.11
N ILE A 22 -15.84 -20.25 -28.91
CA ILE A 22 -16.34 -21.61 -28.70
C ILE A 22 -16.08 -22.48 -29.93
N SER A 23 -15.90 -23.78 -29.71
CA SER A 23 -15.99 -24.75 -30.79
C SER A 23 -17.33 -25.48 -30.75
N ILE A 24 -17.88 -25.78 -31.92
CA ILE A 24 -19.18 -26.44 -32.05
C ILE A 24 -19.00 -27.69 -32.90
N SER A 25 -19.52 -28.82 -32.43
CA SER A 25 -19.54 -30.08 -33.18
C SER A 25 -20.95 -30.63 -33.31
N ILE A 26 -21.25 -31.23 -34.46
CA ILE A 26 -22.43 -32.09 -34.63
C ILE A 26 -21.91 -33.47 -35.00
N ASN A 27 -22.32 -34.47 -34.26
CA ASN A 27 -21.81 -35.83 -34.41
C ASN A 27 -22.99 -36.80 -34.54
N ASP A 28 -22.89 -37.80 -35.42
CA ASP A 28 -23.79 -38.95 -35.43
C ASP A 28 -23.23 -40.07 -34.54
N HIS A 29 -23.60 -41.33 -34.74
CA HIS A 29 -23.10 -42.46 -33.94
C HIS A 29 -21.65 -42.85 -34.30
N GLU A 30 -21.15 -42.44 -35.47
CA GLU A 30 -19.90 -42.94 -36.06
C GLU A 30 -18.87 -41.83 -36.31
N LYS A 31 -19.31 -40.62 -36.67
CA LYS A 31 -18.45 -39.55 -37.17
C LYS A 31 -18.92 -38.13 -36.83
N VAL A 32 -18.00 -37.19 -37.02
CA VAL A 32 -18.25 -35.75 -36.94
C VAL A 32 -18.88 -35.26 -38.24
N LEU A 33 -20.12 -34.80 -38.19
CA LEU A 33 -20.86 -34.26 -39.34
C LEU A 33 -20.57 -32.79 -39.62
N TYR A 34 -20.28 -32.02 -38.57
CA TYR A 34 -19.93 -30.61 -38.66
C TYR A 34 -18.99 -30.24 -37.52
N PHE A 35 -18.01 -29.40 -37.81
CA PHE A 35 -17.14 -28.81 -36.80
C PHE A 35 -16.83 -27.35 -37.13
N SER A 36 -17.04 -26.47 -36.16
CA SER A 36 -16.56 -25.09 -36.16
C SER A 36 -15.51 -24.97 -35.07
N GLU A 37 -14.30 -24.58 -35.45
CA GLU A 37 -13.17 -24.44 -34.54
C GLU A 37 -13.20 -23.10 -33.80
N ALA A 38 -12.82 -23.11 -32.52
CA ALA A 38 -12.60 -21.88 -31.75
C ALA A 38 -11.17 -21.39 -32.00
N LYS A 39 -10.93 -20.08 -31.99
CA LYS A 39 -9.57 -19.54 -32.18
C LYS A 39 -8.67 -19.92 -31.01
N SER A 40 -9.21 -19.92 -29.80
CA SER A 40 -8.49 -20.25 -28.58
C SER A 40 -8.55 -21.73 -28.22
N LEU A 41 -9.15 -22.62 -29.01
CA LEU A 41 -9.32 -24.03 -28.64
C LEU A 41 -9.10 -24.95 -29.85
N ASP A 42 -7.95 -25.63 -29.85
CA ASP A 42 -7.63 -26.63 -30.86
C ASP A 42 -7.74 -28.03 -30.23
N ILE A 43 -8.84 -28.72 -30.55
CA ILE A 43 -9.11 -30.09 -30.09
C ILE A 43 -8.71 -31.16 -31.10
N GLY A 44 -8.12 -30.78 -32.24
CA GLY A 44 -7.64 -31.73 -33.25
C GLY A 44 -8.73 -32.46 -34.03
N VAL A 45 -9.96 -31.95 -34.03
CA VAL A 45 -11.13 -32.57 -34.68
C VAL A 45 -11.48 -31.84 -35.97
N LYS A 46 -11.88 -32.60 -37.00
CA LYS A 46 -12.37 -32.06 -38.27
C LYS A 46 -13.68 -32.74 -38.67
N SER A 47 -14.42 -32.07 -39.56
CA SER A 47 -15.61 -32.68 -40.16
C SER A 47 -15.21 -33.90 -41.00
N GLY A 48 -15.88 -35.03 -40.76
CA GLY A 48 -15.59 -36.32 -41.39
C GLY A 48 -14.73 -37.27 -40.57
N ASP A 49 -14.14 -36.82 -39.46
CA ASP A 49 -13.36 -37.69 -38.57
C ASP A 49 -14.27 -38.71 -37.87
N GLU A 50 -13.75 -39.92 -37.64
CA GLU A 50 -14.43 -40.91 -36.80
C GLU A 50 -14.48 -40.45 -35.34
N LEU A 51 -15.60 -40.73 -34.67
CA LEU A 51 -15.71 -40.45 -33.24
C LEU A 51 -14.75 -41.32 -32.44
N HIS A 52 -14.09 -40.72 -31.44
CA HIS A 52 -13.33 -41.48 -30.46
C HIS A 52 -14.25 -42.48 -29.72
N ASP A 53 -13.73 -43.66 -29.37
CA ASP A 53 -14.53 -44.80 -28.84
C ASP A 53 -15.35 -44.46 -27.58
N ASP A 54 -14.85 -43.50 -26.81
CA ASP A 54 -15.52 -42.95 -25.64
C ASP A 54 -16.83 -42.22 -25.97
N TYR A 55 -16.93 -41.62 -27.16
CA TYR A 55 -18.09 -40.86 -27.62
C TYR A 55 -19.04 -41.69 -28.49
N LYS A 56 -18.59 -42.86 -28.98
CA LYS A 56 -19.43 -43.82 -29.70
C LYS A 56 -20.58 -44.32 -28.82
N ASP A 57 -21.73 -44.56 -29.45
CA ASP A 57 -23.00 -44.92 -28.79
C ASP A 57 -23.47 -43.93 -27.70
N PHE A 58 -22.86 -42.74 -27.66
CA PHE A 58 -23.14 -41.66 -26.71
C PHE A 58 -22.95 -42.07 -25.25
N LYS A 59 -21.95 -42.90 -24.95
CA LYS A 59 -21.61 -43.37 -23.58
C LYS A 59 -21.33 -42.24 -22.59
N MET A 60 -20.86 -41.09 -23.08
CA MET A 60 -20.58 -39.90 -22.28
C MET A 60 -21.82 -39.15 -21.80
N LEU A 61 -23.01 -39.43 -22.35
CA LEU A 61 -24.25 -38.79 -21.90
C LEU A 61 -24.74 -39.45 -20.61
N THR A 62 -24.61 -38.75 -19.48
CA THR A 62 -25.12 -39.20 -18.19
C THR A 62 -26.65 -39.26 -18.17
N ASN A 63 -27.31 -38.36 -18.90
CA ASN A 63 -28.76 -38.35 -19.10
C ASN A 63 -29.07 -38.07 -20.58
N LYS A 64 -29.70 -39.03 -21.27
CA LYS A 64 -30.05 -38.93 -22.70
C LYS A 64 -31.22 -37.97 -22.97
N ASP A 65 -31.83 -37.42 -21.93
CA ASP A 65 -32.93 -36.46 -22.01
C ASP A 65 -32.52 -35.00 -21.77
N SER A 66 -31.34 -34.74 -21.23
CA SER A 66 -30.87 -33.39 -20.89
C SER A 66 -29.45 -33.12 -21.40
N ARG A 67 -29.02 -31.86 -21.39
CA ARG A 67 -27.62 -31.52 -21.61
C ARG A 67 -26.74 -32.22 -20.55
N THR A 68 -25.57 -32.68 -20.95
CA THR A 68 -24.51 -33.18 -20.06
C THR A 68 -23.32 -32.24 -20.18
N ILE A 69 -22.71 -31.85 -19.06
CA ILE A 69 -21.55 -30.95 -19.07
C ILE A 69 -20.37 -31.72 -18.49
N VAL A 70 -19.27 -31.74 -19.23
CA VAL A 70 -18.08 -32.51 -18.87
C VAL A 70 -16.86 -31.61 -18.96
N ARG A 71 -16.09 -31.56 -17.87
CA ARG A 71 -14.79 -30.89 -17.81
C ARG A 71 -13.76 -31.77 -18.51
N MET A 72 -13.18 -31.27 -19.59
CA MET A 72 -12.07 -31.93 -20.27
C MET A 72 -10.74 -31.47 -19.66
N PRO A 73 -9.82 -32.40 -19.36
CA PRO A 73 -8.54 -32.08 -18.73
C PRO A 73 -7.59 -31.26 -19.64
N GLY A 74 -7.80 -31.28 -20.96
CA GLY A 74 -6.97 -30.52 -21.90
C GLY A 74 -7.38 -30.66 -23.36
N ASP A 75 -7.20 -29.62 -24.15
CA ASP A 75 -7.16 -29.64 -25.62
C ASP A 75 -5.82 -30.20 -26.14
N LEU A 76 -5.52 -30.11 -27.46
CA LEU A 76 -4.23 -30.58 -28.00
C LEU A 76 -3.01 -29.84 -27.41
N GLN A 77 -3.24 -28.68 -26.79
CA GLN A 77 -2.21 -27.87 -26.13
C GLN A 77 -2.25 -28.04 -24.60
N GLY A 78 -3.07 -28.95 -24.08
CA GLY A 78 -3.20 -29.25 -22.66
C GLY A 78 -4.05 -28.24 -21.87
N ARG A 79 -4.84 -27.39 -22.53
CA ARG A 79 -5.67 -26.37 -21.86
C ARG A 79 -7.05 -26.90 -21.53
N PRO A 80 -7.51 -26.81 -20.26
CA PRO A 80 -8.79 -27.37 -19.87
C PRO A 80 -9.95 -26.59 -20.51
N PHE A 81 -11.01 -27.30 -20.84
CA PHE A 81 -12.22 -26.72 -21.42
C PHE A 81 -13.45 -27.47 -20.94
N ASP A 82 -14.60 -26.80 -20.95
CA ASP A 82 -15.89 -27.45 -20.71
C ASP A 82 -16.54 -27.87 -22.02
N SER A 83 -17.04 -29.09 -22.06
CA SER A 83 -17.88 -29.60 -23.14
C SER A 83 -19.33 -29.70 -22.70
N ILE A 84 -20.21 -28.93 -23.31
CA ILE A 84 -21.66 -29.09 -23.21
C ILE A 84 -22.12 -30.01 -24.33
N LEU A 85 -22.68 -31.16 -23.96
CA LEU A 85 -23.17 -32.18 -24.87
C LEU A 85 -24.69 -32.21 -24.82
N ILE A 86 -25.33 -31.87 -25.93
CA ILE A 86 -26.80 -31.84 -26.06
C ILE A 86 -27.24 -33.00 -26.95
N PRO A 87 -28.05 -33.95 -26.44
CA PRO A 87 -28.56 -35.06 -27.25
C PRO A 87 -29.53 -34.54 -28.32
N VAL A 88 -29.25 -34.85 -29.59
CA VAL A 88 -30.14 -34.57 -30.71
C VAL A 88 -31.06 -35.77 -30.91
N LYS A 89 -32.38 -35.55 -30.87
CA LYS A 89 -33.37 -36.62 -30.97
C LYS A 89 -34.17 -36.58 -32.27
N GLN A 90 -34.54 -37.76 -32.74
CA GLN A 90 -35.52 -37.95 -33.81
C GLN A 90 -36.45 -39.11 -33.40
N ASN A 91 -37.76 -38.86 -33.40
CA ASN A 91 -38.76 -39.86 -33.00
C ASN A 91 -38.51 -40.51 -31.61
N GLY A 92 -37.99 -39.73 -30.65
CA GLY A 92 -37.69 -40.20 -29.29
C GLY A 92 -36.36 -40.93 -29.13
N GLN A 93 -35.61 -41.18 -30.21
CA GLN A 93 -34.28 -41.79 -30.17
C GLN A 93 -33.19 -40.73 -30.32
N VAL A 94 -32.10 -40.87 -29.57
CA VAL A 94 -30.90 -40.03 -29.75
C VAL A 94 -30.21 -40.46 -31.03
N VAL A 95 -30.16 -39.56 -32.00
CA VAL A 95 -29.54 -39.80 -33.31
C VAL A 95 -28.16 -39.16 -33.43
N GLY A 96 -27.83 -38.20 -32.57
CA GLY A 96 -26.54 -37.52 -32.55
C GLY A 96 -26.34 -36.65 -31.32
N ILE A 97 -25.20 -35.95 -31.28
CA ILE A 97 -24.83 -35.00 -30.23
C ILE A 97 -24.47 -33.66 -30.87
N LEU A 98 -25.03 -32.58 -30.32
CA LEU A 98 -24.53 -31.22 -30.49
C LEU A 98 -23.57 -30.92 -29.33
N GLY A 99 -22.28 -30.83 -29.63
CA GLY A 99 -21.24 -30.45 -28.69
C GLY A 99 -20.91 -28.97 -28.80
N VAL A 100 -20.77 -28.31 -27.66
CA VAL A 100 -20.21 -26.95 -27.58
C VAL A 100 -19.07 -26.97 -26.57
N ASN A 101 -17.89 -26.50 -26.96
CA ASN A 101 -16.73 -26.46 -26.08
C ASN A 101 -16.34 -25.02 -25.74
N TYR A 102 -16.12 -24.75 -24.46
CA TYR A 102 -15.75 -23.45 -23.90
C TYR A 102 -14.34 -23.52 -23.31
N ALA A 103 -13.43 -22.70 -23.82
CA ALA A 103 -12.10 -22.55 -23.22
C ALA A 103 -12.21 -21.87 -21.84
N LEU A 104 -11.45 -22.37 -20.85
CA LEU A 104 -11.48 -21.85 -19.48
C LEU A 104 -10.37 -20.85 -19.17
N ASP A 105 -9.52 -20.51 -20.15
CA ASP A 105 -8.36 -19.63 -19.97
C ASP A 105 -8.72 -18.28 -19.31
N ASN A 106 -9.76 -17.62 -19.83
CA ASN A 106 -10.21 -16.32 -19.30
C ASN A 106 -10.72 -16.45 -17.87
N HIS A 107 -11.37 -17.57 -17.55
CA HIS A 107 -11.90 -17.83 -16.23
C HIS A 107 -10.77 -18.09 -15.22
N LEU A 108 -9.84 -18.99 -15.53
CA LEU A 108 -8.67 -19.25 -14.66
C LEU A 108 -7.83 -17.98 -14.45
N LYS A 109 -7.72 -17.16 -15.49
CA LYS A 109 -7.08 -15.84 -15.39
C LYS A 109 -7.82 -14.91 -14.45
N LEU A 110 -9.16 -14.85 -14.52
CA LEU A 110 -9.98 -14.07 -13.59
C LEU A 110 -9.84 -14.55 -12.15
N GLU A 111 -9.84 -15.86 -11.89
CA GLU A 111 -9.63 -16.41 -10.55
C GLU A 111 -8.26 -16.03 -9.99
N THR A 112 -7.22 -16.13 -10.83
CA THR A 112 -5.85 -15.72 -10.46
C THR A 112 -5.81 -14.24 -10.09
N LEU A 113 -6.39 -13.37 -10.92
CA LEU A 113 -6.45 -11.92 -10.66
C LEU A 113 -7.22 -11.59 -9.37
N ILE A 114 -8.31 -12.31 -9.07
CA ILE A 114 -9.06 -12.14 -7.82
C ILE A 114 -8.20 -12.54 -6.62
N SER A 115 -7.48 -13.67 -6.69
CA SER A 115 -6.58 -14.12 -5.63
C SER A 115 -5.41 -13.14 -5.41
N GLU A 116 -4.84 -12.59 -6.48
CA GLU A 116 -3.81 -11.55 -6.41
C GLU A 116 -4.37 -10.26 -5.78
N ASN A 117 -5.61 -9.89 -6.10
CA ASN A 117 -6.28 -8.74 -5.52
C ASN A 117 -6.56 -8.95 -4.01
N GLU A 118 -7.03 -10.13 -3.59
CA GLU A 118 -7.19 -10.49 -2.17
C GLU A 118 -5.87 -10.37 -1.40
N THR A 119 -4.76 -10.85 -2.00
CA THR A 119 -3.42 -10.73 -1.41
C THR A 119 -3.00 -9.27 -1.27
N THR A 120 -3.27 -8.46 -2.30
CA THR A 120 -2.95 -7.01 -2.30
C THR A 120 -3.76 -6.27 -1.24
N ILE A 121 -5.06 -6.57 -1.09
CA ILE A 121 -5.93 -5.99 -0.05
C ILE A 121 -5.36 -6.29 1.34
N ASN A 122 -4.97 -7.54 1.61
CA ASN A 122 -4.37 -7.91 2.90
C ASN A 122 -3.05 -7.17 3.16
N ALA A 123 -2.21 -6.99 2.13
CA ALA A 123 -0.98 -6.21 2.24
C ALA A 123 -1.28 -4.72 2.54
N LEU A 124 -2.32 -4.15 1.92
CA LEU A 124 -2.77 -2.78 2.20
C LEU A 124 -3.26 -2.61 3.63
N VAL A 125 -4.02 -3.58 4.17
CA VAL A 125 -4.43 -3.59 5.59
C VAL A 125 -3.20 -3.58 6.51
N GLY A 126 -2.21 -4.42 6.24
CA GLY A 126 -0.96 -4.43 7.02
C GLY A 126 -0.22 -3.10 6.94
N GLY A 127 -0.12 -2.52 5.74
CA GLY A 127 0.53 -1.23 5.51
C GLY A 127 -0.16 -0.08 6.25
N ILE A 128 -1.49 -0.01 6.24
CA ILE A 128 -2.22 1.08 6.90
C ILE A 128 -2.12 0.98 8.43
N GLN A 129 -2.09 -0.24 8.98
CA GLN A 129 -1.87 -0.47 10.42
C GLN A 129 -0.46 -0.01 10.84
N GLN A 130 0.57 -0.27 10.03
CA GLN A 130 1.91 0.24 10.29
C GLN A 130 1.97 1.77 10.24
N ILE A 131 1.28 2.40 9.29
CA ILE A 131 1.19 3.86 9.21
C ILE A 131 0.53 4.44 10.46
N ALA A 132 -0.55 3.80 10.96
CA ALA A 132 -1.20 4.20 12.20
C ALA A 132 -0.26 4.12 13.40
N ALA A 133 0.45 3.00 13.56
CA ALA A 133 1.41 2.82 14.65
C ALA A 133 2.58 3.83 14.58
N HIS A 134 3.09 4.12 13.39
CA HIS A 134 4.12 5.15 13.20
C HIS A 134 3.59 6.55 13.53
N SER A 135 2.33 6.86 13.24
CA SER A 135 1.68 8.12 13.58
C SER A 135 1.59 8.31 15.10
N GLU A 136 1.20 7.27 15.85
CA GLU A 136 1.17 7.28 17.31
C GLU A 136 2.57 7.48 17.90
N GLN A 137 3.57 6.74 17.40
CA GLN A 137 4.95 6.88 17.83
C GLN A 137 5.50 8.29 17.55
N LEU A 138 5.18 8.86 16.39
CA LEU A 138 5.57 10.22 16.03
C LEU A 138 4.96 11.23 17.01
N SER A 139 3.67 11.09 17.35
CA SER A 139 3.01 11.94 18.35
C SER A 139 3.73 11.89 19.70
N ALA A 140 4.02 10.68 20.20
CA ALA A 140 4.71 10.50 21.48
C ALA A 140 6.12 11.11 21.47
N THR A 141 6.85 10.94 20.37
CA THR A 141 8.20 11.50 20.18
C THR A 141 8.16 13.02 20.14
N SER A 142 7.20 13.60 19.42
CA SER A 142 7.00 15.06 19.34
C SER A 142 6.70 15.66 20.72
N GLU A 143 5.87 15.01 21.54
CA GLU A 143 5.63 15.45 22.91
C GLU A 143 6.88 15.39 23.79
N GLU A 144 7.71 14.36 23.62
CA GLU A 144 8.96 14.24 24.36
C GLU A 144 9.95 15.35 23.99
N ILE A 145 10.10 15.63 22.69
CA ILE A 145 10.95 16.73 22.21
C ILE A 145 10.42 18.06 22.78
N LEU A 146 9.11 18.28 22.82
CA LEU A 146 8.52 19.50 23.39
C LEU A 146 8.85 19.65 24.88
N ARG A 147 8.75 18.57 25.66
CA ARG A 147 9.13 18.57 27.09
C ARG A 147 10.62 18.91 27.26
N ASN A 148 11.48 18.33 26.45
CA ASN A 148 12.92 18.58 26.50
C ASN A 148 13.28 20.00 26.07
N SER A 149 12.62 20.55 25.05
CA SER A 149 12.78 21.94 24.61
C SER A 149 12.39 22.93 25.71
N LYS A 150 11.24 22.71 26.38
CA LYS A 150 10.83 23.53 27.53
C LYS A 150 11.84 23.49 28.67
N LYS A 151 12.32 22.30 29.03
CA LYS A 151 13.34 22.14 30.07
C LYS A 151 14.65 22.85 29.70
N ALA A 152 15.07 22.78 28.44
CA ALA A 152 16.26 23.48 27.95
C ALA A 152 16.07 25.00 28.03
N SER A 153 14.89 25.51 27.66
CA SER A 153 14.53 26.92 27.77
C SER A 153 14.58 27.42 29.22
N GLU A 154 13.97 26.67 30.16
CA GLU A 154 14.03 26.97 31.60
C GLU A 154 15.47 26.98 32.14
N ASN A 155 16.28 26.00 31.74
CA ASN A 155 17.70 25.96 32.11
C ASN A 155 18.44 27.17 31.59
N SER A 156 18.23 27.56 30.32
CA SER A 156 18.84 28.76 29.75
C SER A 156 18.49 30.02 30.53
N VAL A 157 17.22 30.18 30.92
CA VAL A 157 16.79 31.29 31.79
C VAL A 157 17.51 31.29 33.13
N ASN A 158 17.70 30.12 33.74
CA ASN A 158 18.42 30.00 35.00
C ASN A 158 19.92 30.35 34.85
N VAL A 159 20.56 29.91 33.76
CA VAL A 159 21.95 30.30 33.48
C VAL A 159 22.05 31.80 33.23
N THR A 160 21.13 32.41 32.49
CA THR A 160 21.10 33.87 32.30
C THR A 160 21.06 34.63 33.63
N LYS A 161 20.31 34.15 34.63
CA LYS A 161 20.31 34.76 35.97
C LYS A 161 21.68 34.69 36.64
N VAL A 162 22.35 33.54 36.55
CA VAL A 162 23.71 33.36 37.11
C VAL A 162 24.71 34.27 36.39
N THR A 163 24.64 34.35 35.06
CA THR A 163 25.53 35.20 34.27
C THR A 163 25.35 36.69 34.59
N ASN A 164 24.12 37.14 34.85
CA ASN A 164 23.85 38.49 35.31
C ASN A 164 24.53 38.78 36.67
N VAL A 165 24.46 37.84 37.61
CA VAL A 165 25.18 37.98 38.90
C VAL A 165 26.69 38.06 38.69
N ILE A 166 27.27 37.25 37.78
CA ILE A 166 28.70 37.32 37.44
C ILE A 166 29.06 38.70 36.86
N ARG A 167 28.20 39.24 35.98
CA ARG A 167 28.40 40.58 35.41
C ARG A 167 28.38 41.66 36.49
N GLU A 168 27.42 41.61 37.41
CA GLU A 168 27.33 42.54 38.55
C GLU A 168 28.55 42.45 39.47
N VAL A 169 29.01 41.24 39.80
CA VAL A 169 30.22 41.01 40.62
C VAL A 169 31.47 41.55 39.91
N SER A 170 31.59 41.34 38.60
CA SER A 170 32.68 41.91 37.81
C SER A 170 32.66 43.44 37.83
N GLU A 171 31.49 44.08 37.66
CA GLU A 171 31.36 45.54 37.72
C GLU A 171 31.75 46.10 39.10
N GLN A 172 31.33 45.44 40.18
CA GLN A 172 31.74 45.81 41.54
C GLN A 172 33.25 45.63 41.74
N THR A 173 33.82 44.53 41.26
CA THR A 173 35.27 44.25 41.36
C THR A 173 36.10 45.26 40.57
N ASN A 174 35.61 45.70 39.41
CA ASN A 174 36.25 46.75 38.62
C ASN A 174 36.24 48.09 39.38
N LEU A 175 35.14 48.44 40.04
CA LEU A 175 35.04 49.64 40.88
C LEU A 175 35.98 49.57 42.09
N LEU A 176 36.08 48.40 42.74
CA LEU A 176 37.04 48.15 43.81
C LEU A 176 38.49 48.34 43.33
N GLY A 177 38.83 47.77 42.17
CA GLY A 177 40.13 47.93 41.54
C GLY A 177 40.43 49.39 41.17
N LEU A 178 39.44 50.14 40.68
CA LEU A 178 39.56 51.57 40.40
C LEU A 178 39.87 52.36 41.68
N ASN A 179 39.13 52.12 42.77
CA ASN A 179 39.37 52.79 44.05
C ASN A 179 40.76 52.49 44.60
N ALA A 180 41.22 51.23 44.50
CA ALA A 180 42.56 50.83 44.91
C ALA A 180 43.66 51.50 44.06
N MET A 181 43.44 51.64 42.75
CA MET A 181 44.35 52.34 41.84
C MET A 181 44.47 53.83 42.19
N ILE A 182 43.35 54.49 42.51
CA ILE A 182 43.33 55.89 42.95
C ILE A 182 44.11 56.06 44.25
N GLU A 183 43.90 55.20 45.24
CA GLU A 183 44.60 55.29 46.52
C GLU A 183 46.10 54.97 46.35
N ALA A 184 46.47 53.99 45.52
CA ALA A 184 47.86 53.69 45.18
C ALA A 184 48.58 54.91 44.56
N ALA A 185 47.92 55.64 43.66
CA ALA A 185 48.45 56.88 43.09
C ALA A 185 48.61 57.99 44.15
N ARG A 186 47.71 58.04 45.14
CA ARG A 186 47.75 59.04 46.22
C ARG A 186 48.93 58.83 47.18
N VAL A 187 49.31 57.60 47.48
CA VAL A 187 50.49 57.30 48.34
C VAL A 187 51.83 57.43 47.58
N GLY A 188 51.78 57.69 46.27
CA GLY A 188 52.96 57.92 45.44
C GLY A 188 53.83 56.68 45.28
N GLU A 189 55.14 56.83 45.48
CA GLU A 189 56.13 55.79 45.20
C GLU A 189 55.94 54.51 46.05
N GLN A 190 55.47 54.67 47.29
CA GLN A 190 55.13 53.57 48.21
C GLN A 190 53.93 52.72 47.71
N GLY A 191 53.07 53.29 46.88
CA GLY A 191 51.87 52.65 46.34
C GLY A 191 52.08 51.96 44.99
N ALA A 192 53.25 52.09 44.36
CA ALA A 192 53.48 51.64 42.98
C ALA A 192 53.16 50.15 42.75
N GLY A 193 53.55 49.28 43.68
CA GLY A 193 53.24 47.85 43.61
C GLY A 193 51.73 47.54 43.72
N PHE A 194 51.02 48.24 44.60
CA PHE A 194 49.56 48.14 44.73
C PHE A 194 48.85 48.63 43.47
N GLY A 195 49.37 49.68 42.83
CA GLY A 195 48.82 50.19 41.57
C GLY A 195 48.87 49.17 40.43
N ILE A 196 49.96 48.39 40.35
CA ILE A 196 50.08 47.30 39.35
C ILE A 196 49.03 46.22 39.60
N VAL A 197 48.87 45.77 40.85
CA VAL A 197 47.85 44.77 41.21
C VAL A 197 46.45 45.28 40.92
N ALA A 198 46.14 46.53 41.29
CA ALA A 198 44.84 47.15 41.02
C ALA A 198 44.54 47.23 39.51
N SER A 199 45.54 47.53 38.67
CA SER A 199 45.40 47.52 37.22
C SER A 199 45.06 46.13 36.67
N GLU A 200 45.72 45.10 37.18
CA GLU A 200 45.47 43.72 36.74
C GLU A 200 44.09 43.21 37.19
N VAL A 201 43.65 43.55 38.40
CA VAL A 201 42.28 43.25 38.88
C VAL A 201 41.22 43.89 37.99
N ARG A 202 41.43 45.14 37.53
CA ARG A 202 40.50 45.80 36.59
C ARG A 202 40.44 45.08 35.25
N LYS A 203 41.59 44.72 34.66
CA LYS A 203 41.62 43.95 33.41
C LYS A 203 40.89 42.62 33.53
N LEU A 204 41.11 41.87 34.62
CA LEU A 204 40.40 40.61 34.89
C LEU A 204 38.88 40.83 35.02
N SER A 205 38.48 41.92 35.68
CA SER A 205 37.07 42.28 35.81
C SER A 205 36.46 42.57 34.45
N ASP A 206 37.08 43.43 33.65
CA ASP A 206 36.61 43.77 32.29
C ASP A 206 36.51 42.50 31.40
N HIS A 207 37.51 41.62 31.44
CA HIS A 207 37.48 40.32 30.74
C HIS A 207 36.32 39.43 31.22
N THR A 208 36.07 39.37 32.53
CA THR A 208 34.97 38.60 33.12
C THR A 208 33.61 39.16 32.66
N LYS A 209 33.48 40.48 32.59
CA LYS A 209 32.27 41.15 32.09
C LYS A 209 32.02 40.81 30.62
N GLN A 210 33.06 40.85 29.78
CA GLN A 210 32.94 40.48 28.38
C GLN A 210 32.52 39.02 28.22
N ALA A 211 33.17 38.10 28.95
CA ALA A 211 32.82 36.68 28.92
C ALA A 211 31.36 36.43 29.36
N ALA A 212 30.87 37.14 30.38
CA ALA A 212 29.47 37.07 30.79
C ALA A 212 28.52 37.54 29.66
N SER A 213 28.85 38.64 28.99
CA SER A 213 28.07 39.14 27.84
C SER A 213 28.02 38.14 26.67
N ASP A 214 29.13 37.47 26.39
CA ASP A 214 29.22 36.48 25.31
C ASP A 214 28.37 35.23 25.63
N ILE A 215 28.34 34.81 26.91
CA ILE A 215 27.47 33.74 27.40
C ILE A 215 25.99 34.13 27.26
N GLU A 216 25.60 35.35 27.66
CA GLU A 216 24.22 35.84 27.51
C GLU A 216 23.76 35.82 26.05
N THR A 217 24.61 36.26 25.13
CA THR A 217 24.34 36.23 23.69
C THR A 217 24.10 34.80 23.20
N SER A 218 24.96 33.88 23.62
CA SER A 218 24.86 32.46 23.26
C SER A 218 23.57 31.82 23.81
N LEU A 219 23.18 32.14 25.05
CA LEU A 219 21.93 31.67 25.65
C LEU A 219 20.70 32.24 24.95
N GLY A 220 20.76 33.48 24.46
CA GLY A 220 19.72 34.06 23.61
C GLY A 220 19.50 33.25 22.33
N SER A 221 20.59 32.88 21.64
CA SER A 221 20.50 32.01 20.45
C SER A 221 19.93 30.62 20.76
N VAL A 222 20.24 30.05 21.93
CA VAL A 222 19.63 28.79 22.38
C VAL A 222 18.13 28.94 22.58
N GLN A 223 17.69 30.01 23.27
CA GLN A 223 16.26 30.26 23.51
C GLN A 223 15.48 30.43 22.20
N ASP A 224 16.02 31.18 21.24
CA ASP A 224 15.36 31.36 19.94
C ASP A 224 15.32 30.05 19.14
N SER A 225 16.38 29.24 19.21
CA SER A 225 16.38 27.89 18.64
C SER A 225 15.31 26.98 19.26
N MET A 226 15.09 27.07 20.58
CA MET A 226 14.02 26.32 21.26
C MET A 226 12.63 26.78 20.83
N LYS A 227 12.41 28.10 20.65
CA LYS A 227 11.12 28.62 20.12
C LYS A 227 10.84 28.12 18.70
N HIS A 228 11.85 28.09 17.83
CA HIS A 228 11.70 27.53 16.50
C HIS A 228 11.34 26.05 16.55
N MET A 229 12.01 25.28 17.41
CA MET A 229 11.69 23.87 17.63
C MET A 229 10.24 23.67 18.12
N GLU A 230 9.73 24.53 19.01
CA GLU A 230 8.34 24.47 19.44
C GLU A 230 7.34 24.69 18.28
N GLN A 231 7.66 25.60 17.35
CA GLN A 231 6.85 25.85 16.15
C GLN A 231 6.85 24.64 15.20
N GLU A 232 8.02 24.05 14.96
CA GLU A 232 8.16 22.85 14.12
C GLU A 232 7.38 21.67 14.70
N ILE A 233 7.45 21.46 16.02
CA ILE A 233 6.68 20.42 16.70
C ILE A 233 5.18 20.65 16.58
N ALA A 234 4.71 21.89 16.67
CA ALA A 234 3.29 22.20 16.50
C ALA A 234 2.80 21.86 15.08
N GLN A 235 3.63 22.10 14.06
CA GLN A 235 3.34 21.69 12.68
C GLN A 235 3.31 20.17 12.55
N ILE A 236 4.28 19.46 13.14
CA ILE A 236 4.30 17.99 13.16
C ILE A 236 3.04 17.44 13.83
N SER A 237 2.64 17.99 14.98
CA SER A 237 1.43 17.57 15.70
C SER A 237 0.17 17.73 14.82
N THR A 238 0.05 18.84 14.10
CA THR A 238 -1.05 19.05 13.16
C THR A 238 -1.04 18.02 12.02
N ALA A 239 0.12 17.78 11.41
CA ALA A 239 0.26 16.80 10.34
C ALA A 239 -0.05 15.36 10.80
N THR A 240 0.31 15.01 12.03
CA THR A 240 0.00 13.70 12.64
C THR A 240 -1.52 13.51 12.82
N VAL A 241 -2.25 14.56 13.20
CA VAL A 241 -3.72 14.51 13.29
C VAL A 241 -4.35 14.31 11.91
N ASP A 242 -3.88 15.03 10.90
CA ASP A 242 -4.36 14.85 9.52
C ASP A 242 -4.04 13.44 8.99
N GLN A 243 -2.87 12.90 9.31
CA GLN A 243 -2.48 11.54 8.96
C GLN A 243 -3.41 10.49 9.60
N ALA A 244 -3.82 10.66 10.85
CA ALA A 244 -4.77 9.76 11.51
C ALA A 244 -6.15 9.75 10.81
N LYS A 245 -6.59 10.91 10.30
CA LYS A 245 -7.81 11.01 9.49
C LYS A 245 -7.66 10.25 8.18
N LEU A 246 -6.56 10.44 7.48
CA LEU A 246 -6.26 9.73 6.22
C LEU A 246 -6.21 8.21 6.43
N VAL A 247 -5.62 7.74 7.53
CA VAL A 247 -5.62 6.32 7.91
C VAL A 247 -7.05 5.77 7.97
N THR A 248 -7.96 6.50 8.60
CA THR A 248 -9.37 6.10 8.71
C THR A 248 -10.06 6.04 7.35
N GLU A 249 -9.85 7.06 6.50
CA GLU A 249 -10.41 7.11 5.14
C GLU A 249 -9.86 5.98 4.25
N PHE A 250 -8.57 5.65 4.38
CA PHE A 250 -7.95 4.54 3.69
C PHE A 250 -8.48 3.18 4.16
N MET A 251 -8.68 3.00 5.46
CA MET A 251 -9.26 1.77 6.00
C MET A 251 -10.65 1.51 5.42
N GLN A 252 -11.51 2.54 5.36
CA GLN A 252 -12.83 2.42 4.74
C GLN A 252 -12.75 2.06 3.25
N SER A 253 -11.80 2.66 2.53
CA SER A 253 -11.60 2.36 1.10
C SER A 253 -11.12 0.92 0.87
N ILE A 254 -10.25 0.40 1.75
CA ILE A 254 -9.76 -0.98 1.69
C ILE A 254 -10.89 -1.96 2.03
N GLU A 255 -11.74 -1.65 3.00
CA GLU A 255 -12.92 -2.45 3.33
C GLU A 255 -13.86 -2.57 2.14
N GLN A 256 -14.20 -1.45 1.50
CA GLN A 256 -15.03 -1.44 0.29
C GLN A 256 -14.38 -2.22 -0.87
N LEU A 257 -13.05 -2.15 -1.02
CA LEU A 257 -12.32 -2.93 -2.01
C LEU A 257 -12.40 -4.44 -1.72
N GLY A 258 -12.33 -4.82 -0.43
CA GLY A 258 -12.56 -6.18 0.06
C GLY A 258 -13.94 -6.71 -0.32
N GLU A 259 -15.00 -5.95 -0.01
CA GLU A 259 -16.38 -6.29 -0.36
C GLU A 259 -16.58 -6.44 -1.88
N THR A 260 -15.97 -5.54 -2.66
CA THR A 260 -16.02 -5.58 -4.12
C THR A 260 -15.32 -6.83 -4.67
N SER A 261 -14.16 -7.18 -4.12
CA SER A 261 -13.42 -8.39 -4.51
C SER A 261 -14.21 -9.67 -4.20
N ALA A 262 -14.83 -9.74 -3.02
CA ALA A 262 -15.68 -10.86 -2.62
C ALA A 262 -16.94 -10.99 -3.51
N SER A 263 -17.54 -9.85 -3.87
CA SER A 263 -18.67 -9.81 -4.80
C SER A 263 -18.27 -10.28 -6.20
N LEU A 264 -17.10 -9.86 -6.69
CA LEU A 264 -16.56 -10.30 -7.98
C LEU A 264 -16.29 -11.81 -7.99
N LYS A 265 -15.72 -12.35 -6.92
CA LYS A 265 -15.52 -13.80 -6.75
C LYS A 265 -16.83 -14.57 -6.83
N THR A 266 -17.85 -14.10 -6.10
CA THR A 266 -19.18 -14.70 -6.12
C THR A 266 -19.81 -14.62 -7.51
N PHE A 267 -19.68 -13.48 -8.19
CA PHE A 267 -20.19 -13.28 -9.56
C PHE A 267 -19.52 -14.24 -10.56
N VAL A 268 -18.19 -14.37 -10.51
CA VAL A 268 -17.45 -15.33 -11.35
C VAL A 268 -17.88 -16.76 -11.05
N GLN A 269 -18.04 -17.13 -9.77
CA GLN A 269 -18.53 -18.46 -9.39
C GLN A 269 -19.95 -18.74 -9.89
N GLN A 270 -20.84 -17.74 -9.86
CA GLN A 270 -22.20 -17.87 -10.40
C GLN A 270 -22.23 -17.99 -11.93
N MET A 271 -21.36 -17.29 -12.65
CA MET A 271 -21.23 -17.46 -14.11
C MET A 271 -20.83 -18.89 -14.50
N LEU A 272 -20.14 -19.61 -13.61
CA LEU A 272 -19.73 -20.99 -13.81
C LEU A 272 -20.76 -22.00 -13.28
N ALA A 273 -21.69 -21.57 -12.44
CA ALA A 273 -22.69 -22.46 -11.87
C ALA A 273 -23.53 -23.01 -13.01
N LEU A 274 -23.34 -24.30 -13.27
CA LEU A 274 -23.89 -25.04 -14.41
C LEU A 274 -25.39 -25.38 -14.24
N GLU A 275 -26.21 -24.47 -13.71
CA GLU A 275 -27.67 -24.64 -13.62
C GLU A 275 -28.40 -24.33 -14.92
#